data_AF-A0A814FPC8-F1
#
_entry.id   AF-A0A814FPC8-F1
#
_cell.length_a   1.000
_cell.length_b   1.000
_cell.length_c   1.000
_cell.angle_alpha   90.00
_cell.angle_beta   90.00
_cell.angle_gamma   90.00
#
_symmetry.space_group_name_H-M   'P 1'
#
loop_
_entity.id
_entity.type
_entity.pdbx_description
1 polymer ?
#
loop_
_entity_poly.entity_id
_entity_poly.type
_entity_poly.pdbx_seq_one_letter_code
_entity_poly.pdbx_strand_id
1 'polypeptide(L)'
;MHFYQNQRKYFDRLLNIHNSHTAVALCTFCIYVIFITVAYFILFKSSVNTLLIPAKRPHDRNFVSKINNHQSTILTDTNTRDLLIVTAASAGFVDRLENLIGSIHYHEPHITIIVFDLGMTNSQRSRILCMTNVQVENFPFDIYPSHVTYLQFYAFKALVLKEAFEKYRWKTKAIFYLDAGCELRSSLDPIIKAIKTHGYFLTGQKTFIINHTDNQTFVALNVSKITAASAGFVDRLENLIGSIHYHEPHITIIVFDLGMTNSQRSRILCMTNVQVENFPFNIYPSHVTYLQFYAFKALILKEAFEKYRWKTKAIFYLDAGCELRSSLDLIIKAIKTHGYFLTGQKTFIINHTDDQTFVALNVSKSNFSIGKYYQVAACILGFSTNHSGFYKNILNILIPFIACCLHSDCIAPLTSRSSTTHRFDQSILSIIVYKAGYIVERSERFFGDFGSPFELDKIMVIFSRRWHCPK
;
A
#
# COMPACT_ATOMS: atom_id res chain seq x y z
N MET A 1 -21.32 -23.86 15.66
CA MET A 1 -21.05 -23.07 16.89
C MET A 1 -19.66 -23.32 17.48
N HIS A 2 -19.14 -24.57 17.46
CA HIS A 2 -17.78 -24.89 17.94
C HIS A 2 -16.63 -24.22 17.14
N PHE A 3 -16.85 -23.90 15.86
CA PHE A 3 -15.89 -23.25 14.97
C PHE A 3 -15.56 -21.80 15.34
N TYR A 4 -16.53 -21.05 15.89
CA TYR A 4 -16.33 -19.65 16.31
C TYR A 4 -15.58 -19.52 17.64
N GLN A 5 -15.69 -20.51 18.53
CA GLN A 5 -15.01 -20.50 19.83
C GLN A 5 -13.49 -20.74 19.69
N ASN A 6 -13.06 -21.49 18.66
CA ASN A 6 -11.62 -21.70 18.38
C ASN A 6 -10.95 -20.48 17.74
N GLN A 7 -11.68 -19.68 16.96
CA GLN A 7 -11.13 -18.42 16.44
C GLN A 7 -10.95 -17.34 17.51
N ARG A 8 -11.79 -17.34 18.56
CA ARG A 8 -11.62 -16.43 19.71
C ARG A 8 -10.36 -16.76 20.52
N LYS A 9 -10.10 -18.04 20.79
CA LYS A 9 -8.83 -18.50 21.41
C LYS A 9 -7.58 -18.17 20.58
N TYR A 10 -7.71 -18.09 19.25
CA TYR A 10 -6.63 -17.66 18.35
C TYR A 10 -6.36 -16.15 18.46
N PHE A 11 -7.41 -15.34 18.66
CA PHE A 11 -7.30 -13.90 18.89
C PHE A 11 -6.69 -13.55 20.26
N ASP A 12 -7.07 -14.30 21.29
CA ASP A 12 -6.59 -14.07 22.67
C ASP A 12 -5.09 -14.42 22.82
N ARG A 13 -4.57 -15.36 22.03
CA ARG A 13 -3.11 -15.67 22.01
C ARG A 13 -2.28 -14.61 21.30
N LEU A 14 -2.85 -13.87 20.36
CA LEU A 14 -2.15 -12.81 19.63
C LEU A 14 -2.01 -11.50 20.42
N LEU A 15 -2.72 -11.36 21.55
CA LEU A 15 -2.80 -10.13 22.35
C LEU A 15 -2.29 -10.26 23.79
N ASN A 16 -1.63 -11.36 24.15
CA ASN A 16 -1.34 -11.64 25.55
C ASN A 16 -0.19 -10.77 26.12
N ILE A 17 -0.58 -9.63 26.71
CA ILE A 17 0.18 -8.87 27.69
C ILE A 17 0.06 -9.60 29.03
N HIS A 18 1.15 -10.22 29.49
CA HIS A 18 1.23 -10.74 30.85
C HIS A 18 1.39 -9.58 31.84
N ASN A 19 0.31 -9.23 32.54
CA ASN A 19 0.27 -8.92 33.97
C ASN A 19 -1.19 -8.66 34.40
N SER A 20 -1.68 -9.41 35.38
CA SER A 20 -3.09 -9.46 35.78
C SER A 20 -3.65 -8.17 36.36
N HIS A 21 -2.81 -7.19 36.73
CA HIS A 21 -3.25 -5.88 37.23
C HIS A 21 -3.40 -4.82 36.12
N THR A 22 -2.64 -4.91 35.03
CA THR A 22 -2.77 -3.98 33.89
C THR A 22 -3.95 -4.32 32.99
N ALA A 23 -4.31 -5.61 32.88
CA ALA A 23 -5.46 -6.05 32.09
C ALA A 23 -6.80 -5.50 32.62
N VAL A 24 -6.98 -5.44 33.95
CA VAL A 24 -8.19 -4.86 34.56
C VAL A 24 -8.24 -3.35 34.30
N ALA A 25 -7.14 -2.63 34.51
CA ALA A 25 -7.07 -1.19 34.25
C ALA A 25 -7.29 -0.84 32.75
N LEU A 26 -6.73 -1.64 31.83
CA LEU A 26 -6.97 -1.50 30.39
C LEU A 26 -8.41 -1.82 30.02
N CYS A 27 -9.04 -2.83 30.64
CA CYS A 27 -10.46 -3.13 30.42
C CYS A 27 -11.34 -1.97 30.91
N THR A 28 -11.07 -1.42 32.10
CA THR A 28 -11.82 -0.27 32.63
C THR A 28 -11.62 0.97 31.77
N PHE A 29 -10.39 1.23 31.32
CA PHE A 29 -10.08 2.34 30.41
C PHE A 29 -10.76 2.17 29.04
N CYS A 30 -10.74 0.97 28.45
CA CYS A 30 -11.42 0.68 27.19
C CYS A 30 -12.95 0.84 27.31
N ILE A 31 -13.55 0.38 28.42
CA ILE A 31 -14.99 0.59 28.69
C ILE A 31 -15.29 2.09 28.81
N TYR A 32 -14.42 2.86 29.48
CA TYR A 32 -14.59 4.31 29.63
C TYR A 32 -14.47 5.04 28.29
N VAL A 33 -13.50 4.68 27.45
CA VAL A 33 -13.33 5.24 26.09
C VAL A 33 -14.51 4.88 25.19
N ILE A 34 -15.04 3.65 25.28
CA ILE A 34 -16.25 3.24 24.55
C ILE A 34 -17.46 4.06 25.02
N PHE A 35 -17.63 4.26 26.33
CA PHE A 35 -18.71 5.10 26.86
C PHE A 35 -18.61 6.55 26.39
N ILE A 36 -17.41 7.14 26.38
CA ILE A 36 -17.20 8.50 25.88
C ILE A 36 -17.46 8.58 24.39
N THR A 37 -16.98 7.61 23.59
CA THR A 37 -17.19 7.64 22.13
C THR A 37 -18.64 7.40 21.77
N VAL A 38 -19.37 6.53 22.48
CA VAL A 38 -20.82 6.32 22.29
C VAL A 38 -21.60 7.57 22.73
N ALA A 39 -21.27 8.17 23.87
CA ALA A 39 -21.90 9.42 24.32
C ALA A 39 -21.64 10.56 23.33
N TYR A 40 -20.41 10.69 22.84
CA TYR A 40 -20.05 11.64 21.79
C TYR A 40 -20.84 11.37 20.50
N PHE A 41 -20.95 10.11 20.08
CA PHE A 41 -21.74 9.76 18.88
C PHE A 41 -23.23 10.04 19.05
N ILE A 42 -23.81 9.81 20.22
CA ILE A 42 -25.22 10.09 20.51
C ILE A 42 -25.47 11.60 20.50
N LEU A 43 -24.58 12.38 21.15
CA LEU A 43 -24.68 13.84 21.19
C LEU A 43 -24.45 14.48 19.82
N PHE A 44 -23.52 13.95 19.01
CA PHE A 44 -23.22 14.49 17.68
C PHE A 44 -24.25 14.08 16.61
N LYS A 45 -24.83 12.87 16.72
CA LYS A 45 -25.88 12.40 15.79
C LYS A 45 -27.19 13.17 15.95
N SER A 46 -27.44 13.75 17.12
CA SER A 46 -28.55 14.69 17.37
C SER A 46 -28.42 15.98 16.55
N SER A 47 -27.22 16.41 16.17
CA SER A 47 -26.98 17.67 15.46
C SER A 47 -26.91 17.52 13.93
N VAL A 48 -26.73 16.31 13.41
CA VAL A 48 -26.52 16.06 11.97
C VAL A 48 -27.80 15.64 11.23
N ASN A 49 -28.84 15.18 11.94
CA ASN A 49 -30.09 14.74 11.30
C ASN A 49 -31.00 15.88 10.77
N THR A 50 -30.63 17.15 10.94
CA THR A 50 -31.37 18.31 10.40
C THR A 50 -30.87 18.80 9.04
N LEU A 51 -29.80 18.23 8.49
CA LEU A 51 -29.24 18.67 7.21
C LEU A 51 -28.79 17.44 6.44
N LEU A 52 -29.66 16.86 5.60
CA LEU A 52 -29.31 16.07 4.41
C LEU A 52 -30.61 15.64 3.69
N ILE A 53 -31.04 16.43 2.70
CA ILE A 53 -31.96 15.99 1.65
C ILE A 53 -31.07 15.48 0.49
N PRO A 54 -31.25 14.25 -0.03
CA PRO A 54 -30.42 13.74 -1.11
C PRO A 54 -30.91 14.23 -2.47
N ALA A 55 -30.04 14.91 -3.22
CA ALA A 55 -30.29 15.28 -4.62
C ALA A 55 -30.10 14.06 -5.55
N LYS A 56 -31.15 13.71 -6.29
CA LYS A 56 -31.12 12.76 -7.42
C LYS A 56 -30.33 13.35 -8.60
N ARG A 57 -29.42 12.57 -9.18
CA ARG A 57 -28.76 12.88 -10.47
C ARG A 57 -29.67 12.50 -11.64
N PRO A 58 -29.84 13.35 -12.66
CA PRO A 58 -30.18 12.89 -14.00
C PRO A 58 -28.92 12.74 -14.85
N HIS A 59 -28.84 11.63 -15.57
CA HIS A 59 -28.01 11.49 -16.76
C HIS A 59 -28.62 12.35 -17.86
N ASP A 60 -27.84 13.24 -18.46
CA ASP A 60 -28.15 13.70 -19.82
C ASP A 60 -26.87 13.90 -20.64
N ARG A 61 -26.83 13.22 -21.78
CA ARG A 61 -25.80 13.34 -22.81
C ARG A 61 -26.41 14.21 -23.88
N ASN A 62 -26.03 15.49 -23.93
CA ASN A 62 -26.02 16.37 -25.12
C ASN A 62 -25.84 17.82 -24.65
N PHE A 63 -24.60 18.31 -24.57
CA PHE A 63 -24.35 19.75 -24.35
C PHE A 63 -23.06 20.21 -25.05
N VAL A 64 -23.00 19.97 -26.36
CA VAL A 64 -22.05 20.64 -27.26
C VAL A 64 -22.86 21.25 -28.40
N SER A 65 -23.61 22.32 -28.10
CA SER A 65 -24.19 23.25 -29.07
C SER A 65 -24.99 24.36 -28.39
N LYS A 66 -24.30 25.23 -27.62
CA LYS A 66 -24.80 26.59 -27.28
C LYS A 66 -23.69 27.39 -26.59
N ILE A 67 -22.65 27.72 -27.34
CA ILE A 67 -21.81 28.88 -27.06
C ILE A 67 -21.90 29.72 -28.31
N ASN A 68 -22.83 30.67 -28.30
CA ASN A 68 -22.79 31.94 -29.02
C ASN A 68 -23.99 32.77 -28.57
N ASN A 69 -23.72 34.02 -28.22
CA ASN A 69 -24.65 35.09 -27.79
C ASN A 69 -25.13 35.04 -26.34
N HIS A 70 -24.36 35.64 -25.43
CA HIS A 70 -24.88 36.73 -24.59
C HIS A 70 -23.72 37.51 -23.93
N GLN A 71 -23.58 38.77 -24.36
CA GLN A 71 -22.89 39.81 -23.63
C GLN A 71 -23.63 40.12 -22.32
N SER A 72 -22.82 40.46 -21.31
CA SER A 72 -23.13 41.37 -20.21
C SER A 72 -24.42 41.13 -19.41
N THR A 73 -24.27 40.43 -18.30
CA THR A 73 -24.89 40.88 -17.05
C THR A 73 -23.82 40.82 -15.96
N ILE A 74 -23.36 42.01 -15.58
CA ILE A 74 -22.55 42.27 -14.41
C ILE A 74 -23.36 41.81 -13.20
N LEU A 75 -23.02 40.66 -12.63
CA LEU A 75 -23.40 40.30 -11.27
C LEU A 75 -22.27 40.75 -10.36
N THR A 76 -22.39 42.00 -9.90
CA THR A 76 -21.69 42.54 -8.75
C THR A 76 -22.13 41.78 -7.50
N ASP A 77 -21.45 40.68 -7.19
CA ASP A 77 -21.31 40.24 -5.79
C ASP A 77 -19.91 40.64 -5.33
N THR A 78 -19.79 41.93 -5.00
CA THR A 78 -18.58 42.59 -4.55
C THR A 78 -18.24 42.17 -3.12
N ASN A 79 -17.67 40.98 -2.98
CA ASN A 79 -16.80 40.69 -1.86
C ASN A 79 -15.57 39.94 -2.38
N THR A 80 -14.60 40.70 -2.88
CA THR A 80 -13.28 40.27 -3.36
C THR A 80 -12.40 39.62 -2.27
N ARG A 81 -12.99 39.17 -1.16
CA ARG A 81 -12.33 38.57 0.02
C ARG A 81 -12.30 37.04 0.00
N ASP A 82 -12.78 36.41 -1.07
CA ASP A 82 -12.90 34.95 -1.13
C ASP A 82 -11.56 34.22 -1.27
N LEU A 83 -10.53 34.85 -1.84
CA LEU A 83 -9.21 34.24 -2.06
C LEU A 83 -8.07 35.20 -1.69
N LEU A 84 -7.10 34.69 -0.92
CA LEU A 84 -5.84 35.35 -0.61
C LEU A 84 -4.70 34.62 -1.31
N ILE A 85 -3.84 35.34 -2.05
CA ILE A 85 -2.61 34.74 -2.60
C ILE A 85 -1.49 34.90 -1.58
N VAL A 86 -0.78 33.81 -1.33
CA VAL A 86 0.39 33.78 -0.46
C VAL A 86 1.60 33.35 -1.27
N THR A 87 2.71 34.05 -1.10
CA THR A 87 3.99 33.69 -1.70
C THR A 87 5.12 33.99 -0.72
N ALA A 88 6.34 33.60 -1.06
CA ALA A 88 7.53 33.90 -0.28
C ALA A 88 8.74 34.06 -1.19
N ALA A 89 9.62 34.99 -0.85
CA ALA A 89 10.83 35.24 -1.63
C ALA A 89 12.02 35.62 -0.73
N SER A 90 13.20 35.16 -1.13
CA SER A 90 14.48 35.68 -0.64
C SER A 90 15.02 36.74 -1.60
N ALA A 91 16.09 37.43 -1.22
CA ALA A 91 16.73 38.45 -2.05
C ALA A 91 17.04 37.98 -3.50
N GLY A 92 17.35 36.69 -3.70
CA GLY A 92 17.68 36.14 -5.02
C GLY A 92 16.50 35.80 -5.92
N PHE A 93 15.26 35.99 -5.45
CA PHE A 93 14.03 35.67 -6.21
C PHE A 93 13.12 36.89 -6.40
N VAL A 94 13.58 38.09 -6.03
CA VAL A 94 12.75 39.31 -6.03
C VAL A 94 12.33 39.70 -7.45
N ASP A 95 13.20 39.56 -8.44
CA ASP A 95 12.88 39.78 -9.86
C ASP A 95 11.72 38.88 -10.34
N ARG A 96 11.73 37.61 -9.94
CA ARG A 96 10.67 36.64 -10.27
C ARG A 96 9.39 36.94 -9.50
N LEU A 97 9.52 37.33 -8.23
CA LEU A 97 8.40 37.78 -7.42
C LEU A 97 7.70 38.99 -8.04
N GLU A 98 8.46 39.98 -8.52
CA GLU A 98 7.93 41.16 -9.21
C GLU A 98 7.13 40.75 -10.46
N ASN A 99 7.62 39.78 -11.24
CA ASN A 99 6.88 39.21 -12.38
C ASN A 99 5.59 38.48 -11.95
N LEU A 100 5.65 37.68 -10.89
CA LEU A 100 4.46 37.02 -10.34
C LEU A 100 3.41 38.06 -9.94
N ILE A 101 3.79 39.06 -9.14
CA ILE A 101 2.90 40.13 -8.68
C ILE A 101 2.31 40.89 -9.88
N GLY A 102 3.14 41.26 -10.86
CA GLY A 102 2.67 41.94 -12.08
C GLY A 102 1.64 41.12 -12.85
N SER A 103 1.88 39.82 -13.01
CA SER A 103 0.94 38.92 -13.69
C SER A 103 -0.37 38.73 -12.92
N ILE A 104 -0.32 38.72 -11.58
CA ILE A 104 -1.52 38.71 -10.72
C ILE A 104 -2.27 40.02 -10.87
N HIS A 105 -1.62 41.17 -10.86
CA HIS A 105 -2.29 42.45 -11.07
C HIS A 105 -2.97 42.54 -12.43
N TYR A 106 -2.37 41.93 -13.46
CA TYR A 106 -2.95 41.91 -14.79
C TYR A 106 -4.22 41.05 -14.88
N HIS A 107 -4.19 39.83 -14.34
CA HIS A 107 -5.31 38.89 -14.46
C HIS A 107 -6.33 38.96 -13.33
N GLU A 108 -5.92 39.39 -12.14
CA GLU A 108 -6.66 39.35 -10.88
C GLU A 108 -6.41 40.63 -10.04
N PRO A 109 -6.68 41.84 -10.57
CA PRO A 109 -6.27 43.13 -9.99
C PRO A 109 -6.80 43.40 -8.58
N HIS A 110 -7.83 42.66 -8.16
CA HIS A 110 -8.50 42.86 -6.87
C HIS A 110 -8.00 41.93 -5.76
N ILE A 111 -7.17 40.93 -6.08
CA ILE A 111 -6.70 39.95 -5.10
C ILE A 111 -5.59 40.55 -4.23
N THR A 112 -5.68 40.32 -2.92
CA THR A 112 -4.61 40.66 -1.97
C THR A 112 -3.50 39.61 -2.03
N ILE A 113 -2.25 40.07 -2.01
CA ILE A 113 -1.04 39.25 -2.05
C ILE A 113 -0.28 39.42 -0.74
N ILE A 114 -0.02 38.31 -0.03
CA ILE A 114 0.87 38.28 1.14
C ILE A 114 2.20 37.68 0.71
N VAL A 115 3.27 38.44 0.88
CA VAL A 115 4.64 38.02 0.62
C VAL A 115 5.34 37.79 1.95
N PHE A 116 5.75 36.55 2.22
CA PHE A 116 6.66 36.25 3.32
C PHE A 116 8.11 36.52 2.90
N ASP A 117 8.75 37.42 3.64
CA ASP A 117 10.14 37.82 3.48
C ASP A 117 11.07 36.76 4.08
N LEU A 118 11.84 36.12 3.21
CA LEU A 118 12.82 35.08 3.56
C LEU A 118 14.25 35.64 3.61
N GLY A 119 14.42 36.96 3.67
CA GLY A 119 15.73 37.62 3.68
C GLY A 119 15.95 38.52 2.46
N MET A 120 14.95 39.30 2.08
CA MET A 120 15.09 40.42 1.14
C MET A 120 15.92 41.55 1.78
N THR A 121 16.63 42.31 0.95
CA THR A 121 17.26 43.55 1.40
C THR A 121 16.21 44.63 1.68
N ASN A 122 16.54 45.64 2.50
CA ASN A 122 15.63 46.76 2.79
C ASN A 122 15.11 47.44 1.52
N SER A 123 15.98 47.68 0.53
CA SER A 123 15.58 48.27 -0.74
C SER A 123 14.58 47.40 -1.49
N GLN A 124 14.85 46.08 -1.60
CA GLN A 124 13.93 45.14 -2.24
C GLN A 124 12.58 45.10 -1.53
N ARG A 125 12.59 44.99 -0.20
CA ARG A 125 11.36 44.99 0.62
C ARG A 125 10.54 46.26 0.41
N SER A 126 11.18 47.43 0.40
CA SER A 126 10.52 48.72 0.13
C SER A 126 9.86 48.75 -1.24
N ARG A 127 10.52 48.21 -2.28
CA ARG A 127 9.93 48.14 -3.64
C ARG A 127 8.67 47.28 -3.67
N ILE A 128 8.68 46.10 -3.04
CA ILE A 128 7.52 45.21 -2.98
C ILE A 128 6.38 45.83 -2.17
N LEU A 129 6.68 46.51 -1.05
CA LEU A 129 5.68 47.21 -0.24
C LEU A 129 4.97 48.37 -0.98
N CYS A 130 5.63 48.96 -1.98
CA CYS A 130 5.01 50.00 -2.81
C CYS A 130 4.03 49.46 -3.85
N MET A 131 3.95 48.15 -4.04
CA MET A 131 3.04 47.54 -5.02
C MET A 131 1.61 47.46 -4.47
N THR A 132 0.64 47.84 -5.30
CA THR A 132 -0.79 47.82 -4.96
C THR A 132 -1.24 46.44 -4.48
N ASN A 133 -2.10 46.37 -3.46
CA ASN A 133 -2.64 45.10 -2.92
C ASN A 133 -1.60 44.09 -2.42
N VAL A 134 -0.36 44.52 -2.17
CA VAL A 134 0.70 43.68 -1.60
C VAL A 134 0.93 44.02 -0.14
N GLN A 135 1.08 42.99 0.70
CA GLN A 135 1.57 43.10 2.07
C GLN A 135 2.83 42.24 2.22
N VAL A 136 3.82 42.72 2.96
CA VAL A 136 5.05 41.98 3.22
C VAL A 136 5.18 41.66 4.71
N GLU A 137 5.33 40.38 5.02
CA GLU A 137 5.42 39.82 6.36
C GLU A 137 6.79 39.22 6.60
N ASN A 138 7.34 39.34 7.80
CA ASN A 138 8.59 38.66 8.13
C ASN A 138 8.31 37.19 8.37
N PHE A 139 9.10 36.29 7.77
CA PHE A 139 9.04 34.88 8.12
C PHE A 139 9.76 34.63 9.45
N PRO A 140 9.11 34.02 10.46
CA PRO A 140 9.68 33.89 11.80
C PRO A 140 10.67 32.72 11.86
N PHE A 141 11.86 32.85 11.29
CA PHE A 141 12.85 31.77 11.29
C PHE A 141 13.21 31.27 12.70
N ASP A 142 13.22 32.17 13.69
CA ASP A 142 13.68 31.90 15.05
C ASP A 142 12.82 30.87 15.82
N ILE A 143 11.56 30.67 15.42
CA ILE A 143 10.66 29.71 16.07
C ILE A 143 10.72 28.31 15.43
N TYR A 144 11.49 28.17 14.35
CA TYR A 144 11.61 26.93 13.60
C TYR A 144 13.00 26.32 13.75
N PRO A 145 13.17 25.00 13.54
CA PRO A 145 14.48 24.37 13.59
C PRO A 145 15.45 25.05 12.62
N SER A 146 16.73 25.13 13.01
CA SER A 146 17.76 25.85 12.26
C SER A 146 17.85 25.45 10.78
N HIS A 147 17.49 24.21 10.44
CA HIS A 147 17.52 23.74 9.05
C HIS A 147 16.55 24.49 8.12
N VAL A 148 15.52 25.14 8.66
CA VAL A 148 14.55 25.93 7.88
C VAL A 148 15.18 27.19 7.29
N THR A 149 16.27 27.69 7.89
CA THR A 149 17.02 28.84 7.37
C THR A 149 17.79 28.50 6.08
N TYR A 150 18.06 27.21 5.81
CA TYR A 150 18.64 26.75 4.56
C TYR A 150 17.55 26.67 3.46
N LEU A 151 17.31 27.80 2.80
CA LEU A 151 16.23 27.95 1.81
C LEU A 151 16.29 26.94 0.65
N GLN A 152 17.46 26.40 0.34
CA GLN A 152 17.64 25.34 -0.67
C GLN A 152 16.93 24.02 -0.32
N PHE A 153 16.56 23.81 0.95
CA PHE A 153 15.79 22.64 1.37
C PHE A 153 14.28 22.83 1.17
N TYR A 154 13.83 24.04 0.85
CA TYR A 154 12.43 24.38 0.61
C TYR A 154 11.45 24.06 1.76
N ALA A 155 11.96 23.71 2.94
CA ALA A 155 11.16 23.38 4.13
C ALA A 155 10.22 24.53 4.54
N PHE A 156 10.64 25.77 4.26
CA PHE A 156 9.85 26.98 4.54
C PHE A 156 8.49 26.99 3.82
N LYS A 157 8.30 26.31 2.68
CA LYS A 157 7.06 26.42 1.87
C LYS A 157 5.82 26.01 2.65
N ALA A 158 5.89 24.86 3.32
CA ALA A 158 4.78 24.37 4.14
C ALA A 158 4.56 25.26 5.37
N LEU A 159 5.63 25.81 5.92
CA LEU A 159 5.60 26.69 7.09
C LEU A 159 5.02 28.06 6.76
N VAL A 160 5.34 28.64 5.60
CA VAL A 160 4.71 29.86 5.08
C VAL A 160 3.20 29.67 4.97
N LEU A 161 2.75 28.53 4.44
CA LEU A 161 1.33 28.23 4.37
C LEU A 161 0.69 28.09 5.76
N LYS A 162 1.38 27.45 6.73
CA LYS A 162 0.94 27.41 8.13
C LYS A 162 0.80 28.81 8.71
N GLU A 163 1.84 29.65 8.63
CA GLU A 163 1.84 31.01 9.17
C GLU A 163 0.73 31.86 8.53
N ALA A 164 0.56 31.75 7.22
CA ALA A 164 -0.51 32.43 6.52
C ALA A 164 -1.89 31.95 6.97
N PHE A 165 -2.07 30.64 7.14
CA PHE A 165 -3.33 30.07 7.60
C PHE A 165 -3.65 30.55 9.03
N GLU A 166 -2.72 30.45 9.96
CA GLU A 166 -2.90 30.88 11.34
C GLU A 166 -3.28 32.37 11.43
N LYS A 167 -2.64 33.21 10.63
CA LYS A 167 -2.84 34.67 10.65
C LYS A 167 -4.06 35.16 9.87
N TYR A 168 -4.38 34.53 8.74
CA TYR A 168 -5.36 35.07 7.77
C TYR A 168 -6.60 34.21 7.56
N ARG A 169 -6.71 32.99 8.09
CA ARG A 169 -7.89 32.12 7.89
C ARG A 169 -9.24 32.73 8.30
N TRP A 170 -9.23 33.74 9.17
CA TRP A 170 -10.44 34.46 9.58
C TRP A 170 -10.80 35.65 8.67
N LYS A 171 -9.87 36.06 7.80
CA LYS A 171 -10.01 37.23 6.91
C LYS A 171 -10.36 36.86 5.47
N THR A 172 -10.21 35.58 5.11
CA THR A 172 -10.48 35.07 3.76
C THR A 172 -11.13 33.69 3.81
N LYS A 173 -11.83 33.30 2.75
CA LYS A 173 -12.43 31.96 2.63
C LYS A 173 -11.45 30.91 2.13
N ALA A 174 -10.40 31.32 1.41
CA ALA A 174 -9.41 30.42 0.85
C ALA A 174 -8.03 31.09 0.78
N ILE A 175 -6.98 30.29 1.00
CA ILE A 175 -5.59 30.69 0.83
C ILE A 175 -5.00 29.88 -0.31
N PHE A 176 -4.37 30.55 -1.27
CA PHE A 176 -3.72 29.93 -2.41
C PHE A 176 -2.24 30.30 -2.44
N TYR A 177 -1.39 29.30 -2.23
CA TYR A 177 0.06 29.48 -2.27
C TYR A 177 0.59 29.37 -3.70
N LEU A 178 1.38 30.36 -4.13
CA LEU A 178 2.13 30.36 -5.37
C LEU A 178 3.61 30.62 -5.07
N ASP A 179 4.50 29.81 -5.65
CA ASP A 179 5.94 30.07 -5.56
C ASP A 179 6.28 31.38 -6.30
N ALA A 180 7.22 32.17 -5.75
CA ALA A 180 7.67 33.42 -6.37
C ALA A 180 8.22 33.26 -7.80
N GLY A 181 8.55 32.03 -8.22
CA GLY A 181 8.97 31.71 -9.58
C GLY A 181 7.82 31.47 -10.58
N CYS A 182 6.56 31.54 -10.14
CA CYS A 182 5.40 31.34 -11.01
C CYS A 182 5.02 32.62 -11.78
N GLU A 183 4.26 32.46 -12.86
CA GLU A 183 3.63 33.55 -13.63
C GLU A 183 2.18 33.14 -13.89
N LEU A 184 1.24 34.04 -13.60
CA LEU A 184 -0.16 33.83 -13.93
C LEU A 184 -0.39 34.19 -15.40
N ARG A 185 -0.98 33.28 -16.19
CA ARG A 185 -1.19 33.49 -17.64
C ARG A 185 -2.66 33.56 -18.05
N SER A 186 -3.57 33.43 -17.09
CA SER A 186 -5.02 33.50 -17.27
C SER A 186 -5.69 33.74 -15.92
N SER A 187 -6.98 34.04 -15.92
CA SER A 187 -7.76 34.12 -14.68
C SER A 187 -7.67 32.84 -13.82
N LEU A 188 -7.76 33.02 -12.51
CA LEU A 188 -7.84 31.98 -11.48
C LEU A 188 -9.24 31.39 -11.30
N ASP A 189 -10.25 31.85 -12.05
CA ASP A 189 -11.63 31.35 -11.96
C ASP A 189 -11.76 29.81 -11.92
N PRO A 190 -11.05 29.03 -12.77
CA PRO A 190 -11.11 27.57 -12.70
C PRO A 190 -10.56 27.01 -11.38
N ILE A 191 -9.53 27.64 -10.82
CA ILE A 191 -8.91 27.26 -9.56
C ILE A 191 -9.85 27.61 -8.40
N ILE A 192 -10.42 28.81 -8.39
CA ILE A 192 -11.41 29.24 -7.40
C ILE A 192 -12.60 28.29 -7.39
N LYS A 193 -13.11 27.92 -8.58
CA LYS A 193 -14.19 26.95 -8.71
C LYS A 193 -13.81 25.57 -8.14
N ALA A 194 -12.60 25.10 -8.39
CA ALA A 194 -12.11 23.83 -7.85
C ALA A 194 -12.03 23.88 -6.30
N ILE A 195 -11.48 24.96 -5.73
CA ILE A 195 -11.42 25.16 -4.28
C ILE A 195 -12.82 25.19 -3.67
N LYS A 196 -13.76 25.95 -4.26
CA LYS A 196 -15.16 26.02 -3.79
C LYS A 196 -15.87 24.66 -3.86
N THR A 197 -15.54 23.83 -4.85
CA THR A 197 -16.19 22.53 -5.06
C THR A 197 -15.60 21.43 -4.18
N HIS A 198 -14.28 21.43 -3.97
CA HIS A 198 -13.55 20.32 -3.35
C HIS A 198 -12.95 20.65 -1.98
N GLY A 199 -12.95 21.93 -1.60
CA GLY A 199 -12.26 22.43 -0.42
C GLY A 199 -10.75 22.62 -0.61
N TYR A 200 -10.19 22.23 -1.75
CA TYR A 200 -8.77 22.36 -2.07
C TYR A 200 -8.51 22.41 -3.58
N PHE A 201 -7.33 22.86 -3.97
CA PHE A 201 -6.77 22.73 -5.31
C PHE A 201 -5.31 22.33 -5.20
N LEU A 202 -4.92 21.26 -5.91
CA LEU A 202 -3.56 20.76 -6.00
C LEU A 202 -3.28 20.42 -7.46
N THR A 203 -2.06 20.71 -7.93
CA THR A 203 -1.62 20.34 -9.27
C THR A 203 -0.53 19.28 -9.20
N GLY A 204 -0.60 18.31 -10.12
CA GLY A 204 0.43 17.29 -10.29
C GLY A 204 1.51 17.76 -11.25
N GLN A 205 2.74 17.34 -11.03
CA GLN A 205 3.80 17.48 -12.04
C GLN A 205 3.77 16.26 -12.98
N LYS A 206 4.19 16.46 -14.24
CA LYS A 206 4.29 15.37 -15.23
C LYS A 206 5.31 14.30 -14.85
N THR A 207 6.22 14.62 -13.94
CA THR A 207 7.27 13.73 -13.49
C THR A 207 6.74 12.83 -12.38
N PHE A 208 7.05 11.53 -12.48
CA PHE A 208 6.75 10.60 -11.40
C PHE A 208 7.64 10.92 -10.21
N ILE A 209 7.07 10.89 -9.00
CA ILE A 209 7.80 11.07 -7.73
C ILE A 209 9.07 10.20 -7.71
N ILE A 210 8.97 8.98 -8.24
CA ILE A 210 10.04 7.98 -8.32
C ILE A 210 11.29 8.50 -9.07
N ASN A 211 11.15 9.43 -10.01
CA ASN A 211 12.25 9.92 -10.82
C ASN A 211 13.06 11.05 -10.14
N HIS A 212 12.57 11.63 -9.03
CA HIS A 212 13.18 12.79 -8.38
C HIS A 212 13.43 12.62 -6.88
N THR A 213 13.03 11.49 -6.31
CA THR A 213 13.44 11.09 -4.95
C THR A 213 14.69 10.24 -5.04
N ASP A 214 15.72 10.59 -4.26
CA ASP A 214 16.87 9.72 -4.03
C ASP A 214 16.39 8.33 -3.57
N ASN A 215 16.98 7.28 -4.12
CA ASN A 215 16.67 5.88 -3.80
C ASN A 215 16.86 5.58 -2.30
N GLN A 216 17.59 6.41 -1.56
CA GLN A 216 17.71 6.29 -0.10
C GLN A 216 16.43 6.63 0.67
N THR A 217 15.52 7.47 0.13
CA THR A 217 14.28 7.86 0.83
C THR A 217 13.12 6.91 0.53
N PHE A 218 13.23 6.13 -0.55
CA PHE A 218 12.51 4.85 -0.60
C PHE A 218 13.25 3.90 0.34
N VAL A 219 12.81 3.86 1.60
CA VAL A 219 13.01 2.63 2.37
C VAL A 219 12.40 1.52 1.53
N ALA A 220 13.24 0.79 0.79
CA ALA A 220 12.90 -0.49 0.20
C ALA A 220 12.10 -1.20 1.29
N LEU A 221 10.92 -1.73 0.95
CA LEU A 221 10.18 -2.50 1.96
C LEU A 221 11.21 -3.49 2.49
N ASN A 222 11.54 -3.42 3.79
CA ASN A 222 12.27 -4.52 4.39
C ASN A 222 11.33 -5.70 4.19
N VAL A 223 11.66 -6.60 3.28
CA VAL A 223 10.83 -7.76 2.92
C VAL A 223 11.66 -8.96 3.30
N SER A 224 11.24 -9.67 4.34
CA SER A 224 11.75 -10.99 4.66
C SER A 224 11.29 -11.97 3.58
N LYS A 225 12.25 -12.61 2.93
CA LYS A 225 11.99 -13.67 1.93
C LYS A 225 11.92 -14.97 2.69
N ILE A 226 10.78 -15.62 2.61
CA ILE A 226 10.54 -16.89 3.29
C ILE A 226 10.55 -17.99 2.25
N THR A 227 11.27 -19.05 2.52
CA THR A 227 11.24 -20.27 1.71
C THR A 227 11.33 -21.48 2.61
N ALA A 228 11.19 -22.67 2.03
CA ALA A 228 11.24 -23.92 2.77
C ALA A 228 11.77 -25.04 1.88
N ALA A 229 12.56 -25.93 2.45
CA ALA A 229 13.10 -27.08 1.72
C ALA A 229 13.20 -28.32 2.62
N SER A 230 12.91 -29.47 2.03
CA SER A 230 13.31 -30.77 2.55
C SER A 230 14.63 -31.22 1.91
N ALA A 231 15.22 -32.31 2.39
CA ALA A 231 16.47 -32.85 1.85
C ALA A 231 16.48 -33.02 0.32
N GLY A 232 15.35 -33.40 -0.29
CA GLY A 232 15.23 -33.60 -1.75
C GLY A 232 15.10 -32.32 -2.59
N PHE A 233 15.06 -31.15 -1.96
CA PHE A 233 14.91 -29.85 -2.62
C PHE A 233 16.08 -28.89 -2.36
N VAL A 234 17.13 -29.32 -1.66
CA VAL A 234 18.24 -28.44 -1.24
C VAL A 234 18.95 -27.85 -2.46
N ASP A 235 19.29 -28.62 -3.48
CA ASP A 235 20.00 -28.07 -4.65
C ASP A 235 19.15 -27.00 -5.40
N ARG A 236 17.82 -27.14 -5.36
CA ARG A 236 16.90 -26.12 -5.90
C ARG A 236 16.85 -24.88 -5.01
N LEU A 237 16.81 -25.07 -3.70
CA LEU A 237 16.89 -23.98 -2.72
C LEU A 237 18.18 -23.17 -2.91
N GLU A 238 19.31 -23.82 -3.17
CA GLU A 238 20.59 -23.13 -3.42
C GLU A 238 20.54 -22.28 -4.68
N ASN A 239 19.93 -22.78 -5.75
CA ASN A 239 19.69 -22.01 -6.96
C ASN A 239 18.76 -20.81 -6.68
N LEU A 240 17.70 -20.99 -5.89
CA LEU A 240 16.83 -19.87 -5.46
C LEU A 240 17.65 -18.83 -4.69
N ILE A 241 18.40 -19.24 -3.67
CA ILE A 241 19.23 -18.34 -2.84
C ILE A 241 20.24 -17.60 -3.71
N GLY A 242 20.95 -18.30 -4.60
CA GLY A 242 21.91 -17.70 -5.53
C GLY A 242 21.26 -16.64 -6.43
N SER A 243 20.09 -16.95 -6.99
CA SER A 243 19.34 -15.99 -7.81
C SER A 243 18.85 -14.77 -7.02
N ILE A 244 18.46 -14.95 -5.75
CA ILE A 244 18.14 -13.85 -4.85
C ILE A 244 19.38 -13.02 -4.55
N HIS A 245 20.52 -13.63 -4.23
CA HIS A 245 21.77 -12.87 -4.00
C HIS A 245 22.20 -12.06 -5.22
N TYR A 246 21.98 -12.59 -6.42
CA TYR A 246 22.32 -11.91 -7.66
C TYR A 246 21.44 -10.66 -7.90
N HIS A 247 20.12 -10.78 -7.75
CA HIS A 247 19.20 -9.68 -8.06
C HIS A 247 18.86 -8.78 -6.86
N GLU A 248 19.07 -9.27 -5.63
CA GLU A 248 18.57 -8.70 -4.37
C GLU A 248 19.61 -8.91 -3.23
N PRO A 249 20.87 -8.48 -3.38
CA PRO A 249 21.99 -8.89 -2.51
C PRO A 249 21.86 -8.47 -1.04
N HIS A 250 21.04 -7.45 -0.75
CA HIS A 250 20.89 -6.87 0.59
C HIS A 250 19.81 -7.54 1.45
N ILE A 251 19.17 -8.58 0.94
CA ILE A 251 17.97 -9.13 1.54
C ILE A 251 18.28 -10.37 2.38
N THR A 252 17.68 -10.40 3.57
CA THR A 252 17.70 -11.59 4.41
C THR A 252 16.70 -12.64 3.92
N ILE A 253 17.17 -13.88 3.80
CA ILE A 253 16.40 -15.06 3.43
C ILE A 253 16.21 -15.92 4.68
N ILE A 254 14.96 -16.25 5.00
CA ILE A 254 14.61 -17.19 6.06
C ILE A 254 14.17 -18.50 5.41
N VAL A 255 14.91 -19.56 5.68
CA VAL A 255 14.64 -20.92 5.20
C VAL A 255 14.05 -21.73 6.34
N PHE A 256 12.84 -22.23 6.16
CA PHE A 256 12.26 -23.24 7.05
C PHE A 256 12.72 -24.64 6.61
N ASP A 257 13.40 -25.31 7.53
CA ASP A 257 13.90 -26.67 7.39
C ASP A 257 12.76 -27.67 7.57
N LEU A 258 12.47 -28.43 6.51
CA LEU A 258 11.45 -29.47 6.45
C LEU A 258 12.03 -30.89 6.57
N GLY A 259 13.27 -31.02 7.04
CA GLY A 259 13.97 -32.30 7.17
C GLY A 259 15.19 -32.39 6.25
N MET A 260 16.01 -31.34 6.19
CA MET A 260 17.36 -31.39 5.63
C MET A 260 18.27 -32.25 6.50
N THR A 261 19.28 -32.87 5.89
CA THR A 261 20.37 -33.51 6.65
C THR A 261 21.25 -32.45 7.33
N ASN A 262 22.00 -32.83 8.37
CA ASN A 262 22.92 -31.90 9.05
C ASN A 262 23.93 -31.26 8.07
N SER A 263 24.48 -32.03 7.13
CA SER A 263 25.41 -31.53 6.11
C SER A 263 24.75 -30.48 5.20
N GLN A 264 23.54 -30.78 4.71
CA GLN A 264 22.77 -29.84 3.88
C GLN A 264 22.42 -28.57 4.65
N ARG A 265 21.97 -28.69 5.90
CA ARG A 265 21.65 -27.55 6.76
C ARG A 265 22.87 -26.66 6.99
N SER A 266 24.03 -27.25 7.29
CA SER A 266 25.29 -26.53 7.43
C SER A 266 25.65 -25.78 6.14
N ARG A 267 25.48 -26.42 4.98
CA ARG A 267 25.74 -25.82 3.67
C ARG A 267 24.89 -24.56 3.43
N ILE A 268 23.59 -24.61 3.75
CA ILE A 268 22.69 -23.45 3.63
C ILE A 268 23.02 -22.35 4.65
N LEU A 269 23.35 -22.71 5.89
CA LEU A 269 23.74 -21.74 6.93
C LEU A 269 25.02 -20.97 6.61
N CYS A 270 25.92 -21.55 5.80
CA CYS A 270 27.13 -20.86 5.34
C CYS A 270 26.87 -19.79 4.27
N MET A 271 25.66 -19.71 3.71
CA MET A 271 25.32 -18.72 2.69
C MET A 271 25.04 -17.34 3.32
N THR A 272 25.59 -16.29 2.70
CA THR A 272 25.44 -14.90 3.15
C THR A 272 23.97 -14.51 3.29
N ASN A 273 23.61 -13.77 4.34
CA ASN A 273 22.23 -13.28 4.56
C ASN A 273 21.14 -14.36 4.64
N VAL A 274 21.51 -15.62 4.90
CA VAL A 274 20.56 -16.72 5.10
C VAL A 274 20.44 -17.08 6.58
N GLN A 275 19.21 -17.30 7.04
CA GLN A 275 18.90 -17.90 8.34
C GLN A 275 18.10 -19.18 8.12
N VAL A 276 18.38 -20.21 8.91
CA VAL A 276 17.66 -21.49 8.83
C VAL A 276 16.92 -21.77 10.13
N GLU A 277 15.62 -21.97 10.02
CA GLU A 277 14.69 -22.19 11.12
C GLU A 277 14.11 -23.59 11.04
N ASN A 278 13.91 -24.27 12.17
CA ASN A 278 13.23 -25.56 12.16
C ASN A 278 11.72 -25.35 12.01
N PHE A 279 11.08 -26.08 11.10
CA PHE A 279 9.62 -26.10 11.06
C PHE A 279 9.07 -27.03 12.16
N PRO A 280 8.19 -26.55 13.06
CA PRO A 280 7.78 -27.30 14.24
C PRO A 280 6.68 -28.32 13.91
N PHE A 281 7.00 -29.40 13.18
CA PHE A 281 6.00 -30.41 12.81
C PHE A 281 5.23 -31.00 14.00
N ASN A 282 5.87 -31.10 15.16
CA ASN A 282 5.32 -31.71 16.37
C ASN A 282 4.11 -30.97 16.96
N ILE A 283 3.90 -29.69 16.64
CA ILE A 283 2.74 -28.93 17.11
C ILE A 283 1.57 -28.93 16.13
N TYR A 284 1.76 -29.54 14.96
CA TYR A 284 0.79 -29.60 13.89
C TYR A 284 0.23 -31.02 13.70
N PRO A 285 -0.97 -31.17 13.09
CA PRO A 285 -1.54 -32.48 12.80
C PRO A 285 -0.57 -33.34 11.98
N SER A 286 -0.59 -34.65 12.21
CA SER A 286 0.35 -35.59 11.59
C SER A 286 0.31 -35.54 10.06
N HIS A 287 -0.82 -35.20 9.42
CA HIS A 287 -0.86 -35.11 7.97
C HIS A 287 0.01 -34.00 7.37
N VAL A 288 0.44 -33.03 8.17
CA VAL A 288 1.33 -31.95 7.75
C VAL A 288 2.74 -32.47 7.42
N THR A 289 3.14 -33.60 8.01
CA THR A 289 4.43 -34.25 7.68
C THR A 289 4.43 -34.90 6.30
N TYR A 290 3.26 -35.14 5.70
CA TYR A 290 3.16 -35.59 4.30
C TYR A 290 3.35 -34.39 3.37
N LEU A 291 4.62 -34.08 3.09
CA LEU A 291 5.00 -32.89 2.31
C LEU A 291 4.35 -32.83 0.91
N GLN A 292 3.94 -33.96 0.34
CA GLN A 292 3.21 -34.01 -0.93
C GLN A 292 1.83 -33.34 -0.90
N PHE A 293 1.25 -33.12 0.29
CA PHE A 293 -0.01 -32.37 0.44
C PHE A 293 0.21 -30.86 0.53
N TYR A 294 1.46 -30.40 0.66
CA TYR A 294 1.84 -28.99 0.73
C TYR A 294 1.17 -28.18 1.86
N ALA A 295 0.54 -28.85 2.83
CA ALA A 295 -0.15 -28.22 3.96
C ALA A 295 0.76 -27.28 4.77
N PHE A 296 2.05 -27.61 4.83
CA PHE A 296 3.06 -26.84 5.55
C PHE A 296 3.21 -25.40 5.08
N LYS A 297 2.88 -25.05 3.81
CA LYS A 297 3.17 -23.70 3.28
C LYS A 297 2.35 -22.61 3.96
N ALA A 298 1.06 -22.84 4.15
CA ALA A 298 0.21 -21.90 4.89
C ALA A 298 0.66 -21.75 6.34
N LEU A 299 1.15 -22.84 6.94
CA LEU A 299 1.65 -22.87 8.31
C LEU A 299 3.01 -22.17 8.44
N ILE A 300 3.87 -22.26 7.44
CA ILE A 300 5.11 -21.48 7.38
C ILE A 300 4.80 -19.98 7.30
N LEU A 301 3.81 -19.58 6.49
CA LEU A 301 3.35 -18.20 6.49
C LEU A 301 2.88 -17.78 7.88
N LYS A 302 2.10 -18.61 8.59
CA LYS A 302 1.69 -18.36 9.98
C LYS A 302 2.91 -18.14 10.89
N GLU A 303 3.85 -19.08 10.92
CA GLU A 303 5.07 -18.99 11.75
C GLU A 303 5.89 -17.74 11.41
N ALA A 304 6.02 -17.44 10.11
CA ALA A 304 6.75 -16.28 9.64
C ALA A 304 6.07 -14.96 10.07
N PHE A 305 4.73 -14.89 10.01
CA PHE A 305 3.98 -13.73 10.50
C PHE A 305 4.15 -13.56 12.00
N GLU A 306 4.02 -14.61 12.79
CA GLU A 306 4.15 -14.53 14.25
C GLU A 306 5.55 -14.04 14.65
N LYS A 307 6.59 -14.53 13.98
CA LYS A 307 7.99 -14.26 14.35
C LYS A 307 8.56 -12.98 13.75
N TYR A 308 8.24 -12.65 12.50
CA TYR A 308 8.95 -11.61 11.75
C TYR A 308 8.11 -10.37 11.42
N ARG A 309 6.78 -10.37 11.59
CA ARG A 309 5.94 -9.24 11.15
C ARG A 309 6.29 -7.88 11.76
N TRP A 310 6.93 -7.87 12.93
CA TRP A 310 7.38 -6.67 13.62
C TRP A 310 8.76 -6.17 13.15
N LYS A 311 9.50 -7.01 12.43
CA LYS A 311 10.86 -6.72 11.92
C LYS A 311 10.87 -6.38 10.43
N THR A 312 9.83 -6.78 9.71
CA THR A 312 9.70 -6.63 8.26
C THR A 312 8.43 -5.85 7.92
N LYS A 313 8.43 -5.15 6.78
CA LYS A 313 7.26 -4.44 6.24
C LYS A 313 6.43 -5.32 5.29
N ALA A 314 7.00 -6.42 4.81
CA ALA A 314 6.28 -7.45 4.09
C ALA A 314 6.91 -8.83 4.28
N ILE A 315 6.10 -9.87 4.10
CA ILE A 315 6.52 -11.26 4.03
C ILE A 315 6.29 -11.72 2.59
N PHE A 316 7.34 -12.23 1.96
CA PHE A 316 7.27 -12.75 0.60
C PHE A 316 7.75 -14.19 0.58
N TYR A 317 6.83 -15.12 0.33
CA TYR A 317 7.08 -16.55 0.28
C TYR A 317 7.36 -17.01 -1.15
N LEU A 318 8.44 -17.79 -1.29
CA LEU A 318 8.81 -18.50 -2.51
C LEU A 318 9.08 -19.98 -2.21
N ASP A 319 8.54 -20.89 -3.02
CA ASP A 319 8.94 -22.31 -2.95
C ASP A 319 10.43 -22.43 -3.31
N ALA A 320 11.16 -23.37 -2.69
CA ALA A 320 12.56 -23.66 -3.01
C ALA A 320 12.81 -24.03 -4.48
N GLY A 321 11.77 -24.44 -5.21
CA GLY A 321 11.84 -24.68 -6.66
C GLY A 321 11.79 -23.43 -7.52
N CYS A 322 11.66 -22.22 -6.96
CA CYS A 322 11.63 -20.98 -7.73
C CYS A 322 13.04 -20.47 -8.06
N GLU A 323 13.12 -19.56 -9.02
CA GLU A 323 14.32 -18.82 -9.39
C GLU A 323 13.91 -17.36 -9.68
N LEU A 324 14.69 -16.43 -9.15
CA LEU A 324 14.56 -15.02 -9.48
C LEU A 324 15.33 -14.71 -10.76
N ARG A 325 14.72 -13.98 -11.69
CA ARG A 325 15.27 -13.65 -13.02
C ARG A 325 15.44 -12.15 -13.24
N SER A 326 14.86 -11.33 -12.35
CA SER A 326 15.05 -9.88 -12.31
C SER A 326 14.78 -9.35 -10.89
N SER A 327 14.96 -8.04 -10.70
CA SER A 327 14.54 -7.34 -9.48
C SER A 327 13.07 -7.62 -9.11
N LEU A 328 12.79 -7.67 -7.80
CA LEU A 328 11.47 -7.82 -7.19
C LEU A 328 10.64 -6.52 -7.17
N ASP A 329 11.12 -5.42 -7.77
CA ASP A 329 10.47 -4.10 -7.70
C ASP A 329 8.98 -4.11 -8.07
N LEU A 330 8.60 -4.87 -9.12
CA LEU A 330 7.21 -4.99 -9.53
C LEU A 330 6.33 -5.66 -8.46
N ILE A 331 6.87 -6.67 -7.79
CA ILE A 331 6.19 -7.40 -6.70
C ILE A 331 6.09 -6.50 -5.47
N ILE A 332 7.19 -5.84 -5.10
CA ILE A 332 7.23 -4.88 -4.00
C ILE A 332 6.22 -3.76 -4.23
N LYS A 333 6.13 -3.23 -5.47
CA LYS A 333 5.14 -2.22 -5.85
C LYS A 333 3.71 -2.72 -5.68
N ALA A 334 3.41 -3.94 -6.13
CA ALA A 334 2.09 -4.54 -5.95
C ALA A 334 1.74 -4.72 -4.47
N ILE A 335 2.67 -5.21 -3.64
CA ILE A 335 2.48 -5.34 -2.19
C ILE A 335 2.24 -3.97 -1.54
N LYS A 336 2.99 -2.92 -1.94
CA LYS A 336 2.76 -1.55 -1.43
C LYS A 336 1.36 -1.03 -1.80
N THR A 337 0.89 -1.36 -3.00
CA THR A 337 -0.34 -0.81 -3.57
C THR A 337 -1.59 -1.52 -3.04
N HIS A 338 -1.52 -2.85 -2.90
CA HIS A 338 -2.68 -3.67 -2.57
C HIS A 338 -2.60 -4.28 -1.16
N GLY A 339 -1.44 -4.19 -0.51
CA GLY A 339 -1.15 -4.88 0.75
C GLY A 339 -0.84 -6.37 0.57
N TYR A 340 -0.83 -6.87 -0.66
CA TYR A 340 -0.56 -8.26 -0.99
C TYR A 340 -0.06 -8.39 -2.44
N PHE A 341 0.49 -9.55 -2.78
CA PHE A 341 0.81 -9.98 -4.13
C PHE A 341 0.42 -11.45 -4.28
N LEU A 342 -0.41 -11.74 -5.27
CA LEU A 342 -0.89 -13.07 -5.64
C LEU A 342 -0.80 -13.17 -7.15
N THR A 343 -0.26 -14.26 -7.67
CA THR A 343 -0.15 -14.47 -9.12
C THR A 343 -0.93 -15.69 -9.58
N GLY A 344 -1.53 -15.60 -10.75
CA GLY A 344 -2.33 -16.65 -11.38
C GLY A 344 -1.48 -17.49 -12.33
N GLN A 345 -1.86 -18.75 -12.49
CA GLN A 345 -1.29 -19.70 -13.45
C GLN A 345 -2.21 -19.83 -14.68
N LYS A 346 -1.81 -20.59 -15.69
CA LYS A 346 -2.62 -20.76 -16.92
C LYS A 346 -3.77 -21.76 -16.73
N THR A 347 -3.71 -22.59 -15.70
CA THR A 347 -4.71 -23.64 -15.43
C THR A 347 -5.91 -23.10 -14.65
N PHE A 348 -7.09 -23.74 -14.81
CA PHE A 348 -8.34 -23.33 -14.18
C PHE A 348 -8.63 -24.10 -12.89
N ILE A 349 -9.29 -23.44 -11.94
CA ILE A 349 -9.61 -24.03 -10.62
C ILE A 349 -10.41 -25.32 -10.78
N ILE A 350 -11.45 -25.30 -11.62
CA ILE A 350 -12.41 -26.40 -11.74
C ILE A 350 -11.83 -27.68 -12.35
N ASN A 351 -10.72 -27.60 -13.08
CA ASN A 351 -10.06 -28.75 -13.70
C ASN A 351 -9.10 -29.46 -12.73
N HIS A 352 -8.71 -28.77 -11.66
CA HIS A 352 -7.59 -29.15 -10.82
C HIS A 352 -7.92 -29.13 -9.33
N THR A 353 -9.21 -29.14 -8.99
CA THR A 353 -9.69 -29.11 -7.61
C THR A 353 -10.70 -30.22 -7.41
N ASP A 354 -10.50 -31.00 -6.37
CA ASP A 354 -11.43 -32.06 -5.98
C ASP A 354 -12.73 -31.43 -5.44
N ASP A 355 -13.86 -32.05 -5.74
CA ASP A 355 -15.18 -31.53 -5.36
C ASP A 355 -15.34 -31.46 -3.83
N GLN A 356 -14.71 -32.37 -3.09
CA GLN A 356 -14.72 -32.36 -1.63
C GLN A 356 -14.01 -31.13 -1.05
N THR A 357 -13.04 -30.55 -1.75
CA THR A 357 -12.41 -29.28 -1.33
C THR A 357 -13.40 -28.12 -1.39
N PHE A 358 -14.26 -28.06 -2.41
CA PHE A 358 -15.32 -27.05 -2.50
C PHE A 358 -16.33 -27.20 -1.35
N VAL A 359 -16.71 -28.45 -1.06
CA VAL A 359 -17.60 -28.79 0.07
C VAL A 359 -16.96 -28.37 1.40
N ALA A 360 -15.69 -28.72 1.63
CA ALA A 360 -14.98 -28.38 2.86
C ALA A 360 -14.84 -26.86 3.08
N LEU A 361 -14.72 -26.08 2.00
CA LEU A 361 -14.67 -24.61 2.06
C LEU A 361 -16.05 -23.93 2.05
N ASN A 362 -17.12 -24.74 2.03
CA ASN A 362 -18.51 -24.30 1.93
C ASN A 362 -18.70 -23.30 0.77
N VAL A 363 -18.32 -23.73 -0.44
CA VAL A 363 -18.51 -22.98 -1.69
C VAL A 363 -19.04 -23.91 -2.76
N SER A 364 -20.01 -23.44 -3.55
CA SER A 364 -20.45 -24.20 -4.72
C SER A 364 -19.40 -24.15 -5.83
N LYS A 365 -19.06 -25.31 -6.40
CA LYS A 365 -18.22 -25.41 -7.60
C LYS A 365 -18.80 -24.62 -8.77
N SER A 366 -20.13 -24.52 -8.88
CA SER A 366 -20.82 -23.77 -9.94
C SER A 366 -20.53 -22.26 -9.91
N ASN A 367 -19.99 -21.73 -8.81
CA ASN A 367 -19.56 -20.32 -8.73
C ASN A 367 -18.29 -20.05 -9.57
N PHE A 368 -17.62 -21.11 -10.03
CA PHE A 368 -16.38 -21.05 -10.78
C PHE A 368 -16.58 -21.58 -12.20
N SER A 369 -16.12 -20.82 -13.18
CA SER A 369 -16.14 -21.17 -14.60
C SER A 369 -14.75 -21.14 -15.22
N ILE A 370 -14.56 -22.00 -16.24
CA ILE A 370 -13.40 -21.96 -17.15
C ILE A 370 -13.31 -20.56 -17.79
N GLY A 371 -12.08 -20.10 -18.04
CA GLY A 371 -11.81 -18.79 -18.64
C GLY A 371 -11.84 -17.61 -17.66
N LYS A 372 -12.45 -17.78 -16.48
CA LYS A 372 -12.60 -16.70 -15.49
C LYS A 372 -11.70 -16.88 -14.27
N TYR A 373 -11.63 -18.08 -13.71
CA TYR A 373 -10.94 -18.35 -12.44
C TYR A 373 -9.78 -19.33 -12.61
N TYR A 374 -8.57 -18.80 -12.45
CA TYR A 374 -7.32 -19.51 -12.66
C TYR A 374 -6.78 -20.04 -11.33
N GLN A 375 -5.88 -21.02 -11.37
CA GLN A 375 -5.15 -21.41 -10.17
C GLN A 375 -4.24 -20.26 -9.72
N VAL A 376 -4.23 -19.96 -8.43
CA VAL A 376 -3.30 -19.04 -7.79
C VAL A 376 -2.04 -19.81 -7.43
N ALA A 377 -0.88 -19.27 -7.81
CA ALA A 377 0.41 -19.89 -7.55
C ALA A 377 0.76 -19.82 -6.06
N ALA A 378 0.42 -20.86 -5.29
CA ALA A 378 0.79 -20.97 -3.88
C ALA A 378 2.32 -21.00 -3.63
N CYS A 379 3.13 -21.14 -4.68
CA CYS A 379 4.58 -21.03 -4.64
C CYS A 379 5.11 -19.59 -4.63
N ILE A 380 4.28 -18.56 -4.87
CA ILE A 380 4.69 -17.15 -4.96
C ILE A 380 3.63 -16.28 -4.28
N LEU A 381 3.87 -15.87 -3.04
CA LEU A 381 2.89 -15.15 -2.22
C LEU A 381 3.52 -13.97 -1.50
N GLY A 382 2.92 -12.79 -1.59
CA GLY A 382 3.39 -11.60 -0.89
C GLY A 382 2.30 -10.96 -0.05
N PHE A 383 2.67 -10.48 1.14
CA PHE A 383 1.74 -9.82 2.05
C PHE A 383 2.46 -8.72 2.83
N SER A 384 1.90 -7.51 2.85
CA SER A 384 2.41 -6.44 3.69
C SER A 384 2.04 -6.69 5.15
N THR A 385 2.91 -6.30 6.08
CA THR A 385 2.68 -6.39 7.53
C THR A 385 2.19 -5.06 8.13
N ASN A 386 2.23 -3.97 7.34
CA ASN A 386 1.93 -2.61 7.80
C ASN A 386 0.97 -1.83 6.88
N HIS A 387 0.41 -2.47 5.86
CA HIS A 387 -0.62 -1.88 5.01
C HIS A 387 -1.96 -1.79 5.75
N SER A 388 -2.78 -0.77 5.45
CA SER A 388 -4.11 -0.59 6.08
C SER A 388 -5.04 -1.80 5.88
N GLY A 389 -4.88 -2.49 4.75
CA GLY A 389 -5.57 -3.75 4.43
C GLY A 389 -4.98 -5.01 5.08
N PHE A 390 -3.94 -4.92 5.92
CA PHE A 390 -3.28 -6.08 6.54
C PHE A 390 -4.27 -7.02 7.24
N TYR A 391 -5.06 -6.49 8.19
CA TYR A 391 -6.04 -7.30 8.92
C TYR A 391 -7.06 -7.96 8.00
N LYS A 392 -7.52 -7.25 6.96
CA LYS A 392 -8.42 -7.80 5.95
C LYS A 392 -7.77 -8.98 5.22
N ASN A 393 -6.51 -8.87 4.82
CA ASN A 393 -5.77 -9.92 4.11
C ASN A 393 -5.56 -11.15 5.00
N ILE A 394 -5.22 -10.95 6.29
CA ILE A 394 -5.09 -12.04 7.25
C ILE A 394 -6.41 -12.77 7.46
N LEU A 395 -7.50 -12.02 7.71
CA LEU A 395 -8.83 -12.58 8.00
C LEU A 395 -9.43 -13.30 6.80
N ASN A 396 -9.26 -12.77 5.59
CA ASN A 396 -9.96 -13.28 4.41
C ASN A 396 -9.15 -14.30 3.61
N ILE A 397 -7.82 -14.34 3.75
CA ILE A 397 -6.96 -15.26 3.01
C ILE A 397 -6.25 -16.21 3.96
N LEU A 398 -5.34 -15.70 4.81
CA LEU A 398 -4.44 -16.57 5.55
C LEU A 398 -5.16 -17.43 6.59
N ILE A 399 -6.08 -16.87 7.37
CA ILE A 399 -6.80 -17.64 8.39
C ILE A 399 -7.62 -18.79 7.77
N PRO A 400 -8.46 -18.58 6.73
CA PRO A 400 -9.15 -19.66 6.06
C PRO A 400 -8.20 -20.69 5.42
N PHE A 401 -7.07 -20.22 4.88
CA PHE A 401 -6.10 -21.10 4.24
C PHE A 401 -5.41 -22.01 5.27
N ILE A 402 -4.93 -21.43 6.37
CA ILE A 402 -4.37 -22.15 7.52
C ILE A 402 -5.39 -23.14 8.07
N ALA A 403 -6.64 -22.71 8.27
CA ALA A 403 -7.70 -23.57 8.79
C ALA A 403 -7.89 -24.82 7.92
N CYS A 404 -7.93 -24.68 6.60
CA CYS A 404 -8.04 -25.82 5.70
C CYS A 404 -6.79 -26.71 5.74
N CYS A 405 -5.59 -26.13 5.78
CA CYS A 405 -4.33 -26.89 5.88
C CYS A 405 -4.21 -27.70 7.18
N LEU A 406 -4.91 -27.30 8.25
CA LEU A 406 -4.98 -28.04 9.52
C LEU A 406 -5.95 -29.23 9.49
N HIS A 407 -6.71 -29.44 8.40
CA HIS A 407 -7.65 -30.54 8.27
C HIS A 407 -7.35 -31.36 7.02
N SER A 408 -6.94 -32.63 7.19
CA SER A 408 -6.56 -33.52 6.09
C SER A 408 -7.62 -33.60 5.00
N ASP A 409 -8.90 -33.63 5.38
CA ASP A 409 -10.01 -33.81 4.44
C ASP A 409 -10.35 -32.52 3.67
N CYS A 410 -9.81 -31.38 4.10
CA CYS A 410 -9.89 -30.13 3.36
C CYS A 410 -8.69 -29.98 2.41
N ILE A 411 -7.47 -30.19 2.92
CA ILE A 411 -6.23 -30.03 2.12
C ILE A 411 -6.02 -31.13 1.09
N ALA A 412 -6.34 -32.37 1.46
CA ALA A 412 -6.13 -33.56 0.67
C ALA A 412 -7.28 -34.55 0.94
N PRO A 413 -8.51 -34.26 0.44
CA PRO A 413 -9.64 -35.16 0.52
C PRO A 413 -9.26 -36.59 0.11
N LEU A 414 -9.90 -37.62 0.69
CA LEU A 414 -9.55 -39.02 0.43
C LEU A 414 -9.50 -39.36 -1.07
N THR A 415 -10.44 -38.81 -1.85
CA THR A 415 -10.54 -38.95 -3.31
C THR A 415 -9.37 -38.35 -4.08
N SER A 416 -8.65 -37.39 -3.49
CA SER A 416 -7.58 -36.64 -4.13
C SER A 416 -6.18 -37.11 -3.73
N ARG A 417 -6.03 -37.93 -2.68
CA ARG A 417 -4.70 -38.31 -2.13
C ARG A 417 -3.82 -39.08 -3.11
N SER A 418 -4.43 -39.81 -4.05
CA SER A 418 -3.75 -40.52 -5.13
C SER A 418 -3.91 -39.84 -6.49
N SER A 419 -4.57 -38.67 -6.54
CA SER A 419 -4.85 -37.96 -7.78
C SER A 419 -3.69 -37.06 -8.18
N THR A 420 -3.36 -37.05 -9.47
CA THR A 420 -2.43 -36.08 -10.07
C THR A 420 -3.13 -34.80 -10.51
N THR A 421 -4.46 -34.75 -10.50
CA THR A 421 -5.24 -33.60 -10.99
C THR A 421 -5.44 -32.54 -9.91
N HIS A 422 -5.62 -32.96 -8.65
CA HIS A 422 -5.80 -32.05 -7.52
C HIS A 422 -4.51 -31.33 -7.16
N ARG A 423 -4.59 -30.00 -6.97
CA ARG A 423 -3.42 -29.14 -6.71
C ARG A 423 -3.29 -28.70 -5.25
N PHE A 424 -3.97 -29.36 -4.32
CA PHE A 424 -3.81 -29.20 -2.87
C PHE A 424 -3.85 -27.72 -2.42
N ASP A 425 -2.71 -27.18 -1.95
CA ASP A 425 -2.54 -25.82 -1.48
C ASP A 425 -2.98 -24.77 -2.51
N GLN A 426 -2.67 -24.97 -3.79
CA GLN A 426 -3.10 -24.07 -4.87
C GLN A 426 -4.61 -24.05 -5.03
N SER A 427 -5.27 -25.21 -5.01
CA SER A 427 -6.72 -25.32 -5.14
C SER A 427 -7.45 -24.52 -4.06
N ILE A 428 -7.00 -24.69 -2.81
CA ILE A 428 -7.62 -24.06 -1.64
C ILE A 428 -7.39 -22.55 -1.65
N LEU A 429 -6.14 -22.14 -1.85
CA LEU A 429 -5.80 -20.73 -1.94
C LEU A 429 -6.62 -20.03 -3.02
N SER A 430 -6.77 -20.67 -4.18
CA SER A 430 -7.54 -20.11 -5.30
C SER A 430 -9.01 -19.91 -4.94
N ILE A 431 -9.66 -20.93 -4.38
CA ILE A 431 -11.07 -20.82 -3.96
C ILE A 431 -11.23 -19.67 -2.95
N ILE A 432 -10.35 -19.58 -1.96
CA ILE A 432 -10.41 -18.55 -0.90
C ILE A 432 -10.24 -17.15 -1.49
N VAL A 433 -9.20 -16.94 -2.31
CA VAL A 433 -8.85 -15.65 -2.92
C VAL A 433 -10.00 -15.13 -3.78
N TYR A 434 -10.56 -15.96 -4.66
CA TYR A 434 -11.67 -15.55 -5.52
C TYR A 434 -12.98 -15.39 -4.78
N LYS A 435 -13.29 -16.25 -3.80
CA LYS A 435 -14.45 -16.09 -2.90
C LYS A 435 -14.42 -14.73 -2.19
N ALA A 436 -13.22 -14.29 -1.79
CA ALA A 436 -13.03 -13.03 -1.09
C ALA A 436 -12.87 -11.80 -2.01
N GLY A 437 -12.96 -11.98 -3.34
CA GLY A 437 -12.94 -10.89 -4.32
C GLY A 437 -11.57 -10.24 -4.53
N TYR A 438 -10.48 -10.98 -4.29
CA TYR A 438 -9.13 -10.47 -4.45
C TYR A 438 -8.68 -10.46 -5.92
N ILE A 439 -7.93 -9.43 -6.30
CA ILE A 439 -7.29 -9.32 -7.61
C ILE A 439 -6.07 -10.23 -7.64
N VAL A 440 -5.90 -10.99 -8.72
CA VAL A 440 -4.76 -11.89 -8.95
C VAL A 440 -3.98 -11.38 -10.16
N GLU A 441 -2.68 -11.16 -10.00
CA GLU A 441 -1.77 -10.77 -11.08
C GLU A 441 -1.70 -11.88 -12.14
N ARG A 442 -1.72 -11.50 -13.42
CA ARG A 442 -1.73 -12.45 -14.56
C ARG A 442 -0.59 -12.21 -15.55
N SER A 443 0.35 -11.34 -15.21
CA SER A 443 1.52 -11.08 -16.03
C SER A 443 2.33 -12.35 -16.25
N GLU A 444 2.71 -12.62 -17.50
CA GLU A 444 3.60 -13.72 -17.86
C GLU A 444 5.00 -13.59 -17.25
N ARG A 445 5.31 -12.44 -16.64
CA ARG A 445 6.53 -12.20 -15.89
C ARG A 445 6.62 -13.02 -14.59
N PHE A 446 5.51 -13.52 -14.07
CA PHE A 446 5.45 -14.25 -12.81
C PHE A 446 5.00 -15.69 -13.04
N PHE A 447 5.93 -16.51 -13.52
CA PHE A 447 5.61 -17.83 -14.02
C PHE A 447 5.72 -18.89 -12.91
N GLY A 448 4.57 -19.30 -12.38
CA GLY A 448 4.47 -20.38 -11.40
C GLY A 448 4.13 -21.76 -11.98
N ASP A 449 3.90 -21.88 -13.30
CA ASP A 449 3.35 -23.09 -13.93
C ASP A 449 4.44 -24.13 -14.30
N PHE A 450 4.02 -25.29 -14.79
CA PHE A 450 4.88 -26.46 -15.06
C PHE A 450 5.45 -26.53 -16.48
N GLY A 451 5.06 -25.63 -17.38
CA GLY A 451 5.55 -25.59 -18.78
C GLY A 451 6.89 -24.85 -18.90
N SER A 452 7.72 -25.21 -19.88
CA SER A 452 8.94 -24.45 -20.20
C SER A 452 8.59 -23.29 -21.14
N PRO A 453 8.77 -22.03 -20.74
CA PRO A 453 8.61 -20.91 -21.64
C PRO A 453 9.97 -20.64 -22.30
N PHE A 454 10.31 -21.42 -23.33
CA PHE A 454 11.58 -21.27 -24.06
C PHE A 454 11.79 -19.87 -24.68
N GLU A 455 10.74 -19.05 -24.80
CA GLU A 455 10.81 -17.70 -25.39
C GLU A 455 10.67 -16.52 -24.41
N LEU A 456 10.39 -16.73 -23.10
CA LEU A 456 10.06 -15.63 -22.17
C LEU A 456 11.21 -15.18 -21.26
N ASP A 457 12.41 -15.76 -21.39
CA ASP A 457 13.53 -15.55 -20.46
C ASP A 457 13.93 -14.06 -20.28
N LYS A 458 13.67 -13.20 -21.27
CA LYS A 458 14.06 -11.77 -21.21
C LYS A 458 13.13 -10.88 -20.37
N ILE A 459 11.92 -11.32 -20.05
CA ILE A 459 10.94 -10.50 -19.32
C ILE A 459 10.47 -11.12 -18.00
N MET A 460 10.87 -12.36 -17.70
CA MET A 460 10.48 -13.03 -16.47
C MET A 460 11.12 -12.38 -15.25
N VAL A 461 10.32 -12.18 -14.21
CA VAL A 461 10.78 -11.79 -12.88
C VAL A 461 11.00 -13.04 -12.04
N ILE A 462 10.04 -13.97 -12.04
CA ILE A 462 10.14 -15.24 -11.28
C ILE A 462 9.79 -16.40 -12.18
N PHE A 463 10.57 -17.48 -12.07
CA PHE A 463 10.37 -18.73 -12.79
C PHE A 463 10.34 -19.92 -11.82
N SER A 464 9.37 -20.82 -11.96
CA SER A 464 9.28 -22.06 -11.20
C SER A 464 10.01 -23.21 -11.90
N ARG A 465 11.17 -23.62 -11.36
CA ARG A 465 12.01 -24.73 -11.83
C ARG A 465 11.76 -26.05 -11.12
N ARG A 466 10.52 -26.55 -11.12
CA ARG A 466 10.25 -27.84 -10.47
C ARG A 466 10.94 -29.04 -11.15
N TRP A 467 11.14 -29.04 -12.47
CA TRP A 467 11.64 -30.19 -13.23
C TRP A 467 12.96 -29.96 -13.98
N HIS A 468 13.50 -28.75 -13.93
CA HIS A 468 14.78 -28.44 -14.56
C HIS A 468 15.93 -28.64 -13.57
N CYS A 469 17.07 -29.10 -14.06
CA CYS A 469 18.29 -29.14 -13.25
C CYS A 469 18.61 -27.72 -12.73
N PRO A 470 19.08 -27.61 -11.48
CA PRO A 470 19.70 -26.38 -10.98
C PRO A 470 20.80 -25.91 -11.94
N LYS A 471 20.98 -24.60 -12.08
CA LYS A 471 22.06 -24.02 -12.90
C LYS A 471 23.36 -23.93 -12.12
#